data_AF-A0A2V8KZ73-F1
#
_entry.id   AF-A0A2V8KZ73-F1
#
_cell.length_a   1.000
_cell.length_b   1.000
_cell.length_c   1.000
_cell.angle_alpha   90.00
_cell.angle_beta   90.00
_cell.angle_gamma   90.00
#
_symmetry.space_group_name_H-M   'P 1'
#
loop_
_entity.id
_entity.type
_entity.pdbx_description
1 polymer ?
#
loop_
_entity_poly.entity_id
_entity_poly.type
_entity_poly.pdbx_seq_one_letter_code
_entity_poly.pdbx_strand_id
1 'polypeptide(L)'
;MVVFPRDAKGNIKPARILATPHRGFALAVDEEKQELFVGVQYPPEVAVYRKGASGNEKPLRSLQGESTRLSDVHGIAIDPKNKLLYTTNWGHVSDYRMVGTGRIEDPSISVYPLNAEGDTSPLRTIQGPKTQMDWPAQMTIDPETGDLYVANDIGHSVLVFKGTDQGNVAPRRVIKGNRTGLMNPSGVFVDSKNKELWVSNFGNSSADVFPLNADGNVAPLRTIRSAPSNKVSLKFGKVEALAYDEGRDQVWVPN
;
A
#
# COMPACT_ATOMS: atom_id res chain seq x y z
N MET A 1 -13.82 1.16 7.81
CA MET A 1 -13.04 2.42 7.82
C MET A 1 -13.66 3.44 8.79
N VAL A 2 -12.82 4.12 9.59
CA VAL A 2 -13.24 5.25 10.46
C VAL A 2 -12.68 6.55 9.89
N VAL A 3 -13.47 7.63 9.91
CA VAL A 3 -13.07 8.94 9.36
C VAL A 3 -13.16 9.99 10.46
N PHE A 4 -12.07 10.72 10.66
CA PHE A 4 -11.99 11.83 11.61
C PHE A 4 -11.91 13.18 10.87
N PRO A 5 -12.45 14.26 11.44
CA PRO A 5 -12.18 15.62 10.97
C PRO A 5 -10.68 15.90 10.97
N ARG A 6 -10.21 16.70 10.00
CA ARG A 6 -8.79 17.03 9.87
C ARG A 6 -8.26 17.84 11.07
N ASP A 7 -9.12 18.63 11.67
CA ASP A 7 -8.87 19.50 12.83
C ASP A 7 -9.20 18.83 14.17
N ALA A 8 -9.49 17.53 14.17
CA ALA A 8 -9.72 16.73 15.35
C ALA A 8 -8.55 16.82 16.35
N LYS A 9 -8.87 17.01 17.64
CA LYS A 9 -7.89 17.02 18.74
C LYS A 9 -8.39 16.19 19.92
N GLY A 10 -7.51 15.37 20.48
CA GLY A 10 -7.81 14.55 21.65
C GLY A 10 -8.72 13.35 21.34
N ASN A 11 -9.39 12.84 22.37
CA ASN A 11 -10.25 11.66 22.29
C ASN A 11 -11.65 12.02 21.80
N ILE A 12 -11.81 12.20 20.49
CA ILE A 12 -13.10 12.50 19.87
C ILE A 12 -13.69 11.28 19.17
N LYS A 13 -15.03 11.28 19.00
CA LYS A 13 -15.71 10.28 18.17
C LYS A 13 -15.40 10.53 16.68
N PRO A 14 -15.36 9.47 15.85
CA PRO A 14 -15.21 9.64 14.41
C PRO A 14 -16.39 10.43 13.83
N ALA A 15 -16.11 11.26 12.82
CA ALA A 15 -17.13 12.01 12.09
C ALA A 15 -18.07 11.07 11.31
N ARG A 16 -17.52 9.97 10.77
CA ARG A 16 -18.32 8.88 10.21
C ARG A 16 -17.56 7.57 10.25
N ILE A 17 -18.32 6.48 10.21
CA ILE A 17 -17.82 5.12 10.08
C ILE A 17 -18.44 4.54 8.81
N LEU A 18 -17.64 3.88 7.99
CA LEU A 18 -18.07 3.13 6.82
C LEU A 18 -17.68 1.67 7.01
N ALA A 19 -18.65 0.76 6.87
CA ALA A 19 -18.40 -0.66 6.75
C ALA A 19 -17.80 -0.93 5.37
N THR A 20 -16.51 -1.26 5.36
CA THR A 20 -15.77 -1.69 4.17
C THR A 20 -15.68 -3.22 4.16
N PRO A 21 -15.38 -3.86 3.01
CA PRO A 21 -15.15 -5.29 2.98
C PRO A 21 -14.03 -5.66 3.98
N HIS A 22 -14.14 -6.86 4.55
CA HIS A 22 -13.09 -7.40 5.42
C HIS A 22 -11.78 -7.53 4.63
N ARG A 23 -10.63 -7.37 5.28
CA ARG A 23 -9.30 -7.33 4.63
C ARG A 23 -9.09 -6.19 3.62
N GLY A 24 -9.72 -5.04 3.87
CA GLY A 24 -9.33 -3.79 3.22
C GLY A 24 -7.95 -3.33 3.69
N PHE A 25 -7.00 -3.18 2.78
CA PHE A 25 -5.58 -2.92 3.09
C PHE A 25 -5.09 -1.57 2.57
N ALA A 26 -5.56 -1.14 1.39
CA ALA A 26 -5.11 0.08 0.72
C ALA A 26 -6.26 1.03 0.44
N LEU A 27 -5.97 2.33 0.42
CA LEU A 27 -6.94 3.39 0.15
C LEU A 27 -6.37 4.39 -0.86
N ALA A 28 -7.21 4.86 -1.78
CA ALA A 28 -6.95 6.05 -2.59
C ALA A 28 -8.22 6.89 -2.74
N VAL A 29 -8.07 8.19 -2.95
CA VAL A 29 -9.20 9.13 -3.05
C VAL A 29 -9.06 9.94 -4.33
N ASP A 30 -10.09 9.90 -5.17
CA ASP A 30 -10.26 10.83 -6.29
C ASP A 30 -11.06 12.03 -5.78
N GLU A 31 -10.36 13.16 -5.62
CA GLU A 31 -10.97 14.41 -5.16
C GLU A 31 -11.84 15.07 -6.23
N GLU A 32 -11.60 14.85 -7.52
CA GLU A 32 -12.42 15.43 -8.58
C GLU A 32 -13.78 14.73 -8.63
N LYS A 33 -13.78 13.40 -8.59
CA LYS A 33 -15.01 12.59 -8.64
C LYS A 33 -15.65 12.34 -7.28
N GLN A 34 -14.99 12.73 -6.20
CA GLN A 34 -15.40 12.41 -4.83
C GLN A 34 -15.59 10.89 -4.65
N GLU A 35 -14.61 10.11 -5.09
CA GLU A 35 -14.60 8.65 -4.99
C GLU A 35 -13.50 8.16 -4.03
N LEU A 36 -13.78 7.08 -3.32
CA LEU A 36 -12.88 6.39 -2.41
C LEU A 36 -12.69 4.97 -2.90
N PHE A 37 -11.45 4.61 -3.23
CA PHE A 37 -11.04 3.28 -3.65
C PHE A 37 -10.51 2.53 -2.43
N VAL A 38 -10.97 1.29 -2.25
CA VAL A 38 -10.56 0.39 -1.18
C VAL A 38 -10.02 -0.89 -1.80
N GLY A 39 -8.75 -1.17 -1.61
CA GLY A 39 -8.11 -2.42 -2.04
C GLY A 39 -8.36 -3.50 -1.02
N VAL A 40 -8.87 -4.63 -1.47
CA VAL A 40 -9.25 -5.78 -0.65
C VAL A 40 -8.38 -6.97 -1.02
N GLN A 41 -7.80 -7.61 -0.01
CA GLN A 41 -6.89 -8.74 -0.22
C GLN A 41 -7.61 -10.00 -0.66
N TYR A 42 -8.72 -10.33 -0.01
CA TYR A 42 -9.47 -11.55 -0.27
C TYR A 42 -10.96 -11.46 0.11
N PRO A 43 -11.88 -11.82 -0.81
CA PRO A 43 -11.63 -12.00 -2.25
C PRO A 43 -10.94 -10.76 -2.87
N PRO A 44 -9.98 -10.93 -3.80
CA PRO A 44 -9.28 -9.80 -4.39
C PRO A 44 -10.24 -8.86 -5.11
N GLU A 45 -10.27 -7.60 -4.67
CA GLU A 45 -11.22 -6.61 -5.17
C GLU A 45 -10.64 -5.19 -5.02
N VAL A 46 -11.03 -4.29 -5.94
CA VAL A 46 -11.03 -2.85 -5.66
C VAL A 46 -12.47 -2.36 -5.57
N ALA A 47 -12.91 -2.07 -4.34
CA ALA A 47 -14.24 -1.56 -4.05
C ALA A 47 -14.22 -0.04 -4.10
N VAL A 48 -15.09 0.58 -4.90
CA VAL A 48 -15.14 2.04 -5.05
C VAL A 48 -16.41 2.57 -4.41
N TYR A 49 -16.28 3.49 -3.46
CA TYR A 49 -17.36 4.16 -2.77
C TYR A 49 -17.42 5.64 -3.16
N ARG A 50 -18.54 6.31 -2.89
CA ARG A 50 -18.50 7.77 -2.77
C ARG A 50 -17.63 8.12 -1.56
N LYS A 51 -16.82 9.17 -1.66
CA LYS A 51 -15.93 9.63 -0.58
C LYS A 51 -16.69 9.86 0.74
N GLY A 52 -17.92 10.37 0.66
CA GLY A 52 -18.80 10.63 1.79
C GLY A 52 -19.56 9.42 2.34
N ALA A 53 -19.36 8.22 1.80
CA ALA A 53 -20.11 7.02 2.20
C ALA A 53 -19.99 6.74 3.70
N SER A 54 -21.08 6.22 4.28
CA SER A 54 -21.19 5.93 5.71
C SER A 54 -22.09 4.73 6.01
N GLY A 55 -22.02 4.22 7.23
CA GLY A 55 -22.79 3.07 7.67
C GLY A 55 -22.49 1.85 6.80
N ASN A 56 -23.56 1.25 6.25
CA ASN A 56 -23.50 0.08 5.37
C ASN A 56 -23.77 0.44 3.90
N GLU A 57 -23.49 1.68 3.49
CA GLU A 57 -23.57 2.08 2.08
C GLU A 57 -22.71 1.14 1.23
N LYS A 58 -23.26 0.67 0.11
CA LYS A 58 -22.57 -0.27 -0.80
C LYS A 58 -21.58 0.48 -1.71
N PRO A 59 -20.56 -0.19 -2.24
CA PRO A 59 -19.72 0.38 -3.29
C PRO A 59 -20.57 0.87 -4.47
N LEU A 60 -20.16 1.96 -5.10
CA LEU A 60 -20.63 2.42 -6.40
C LEU A 60 -20.36 1.38 -7.49
N ARG A 61 -19.16 0.79 -7.44
CA ARG A 61 -18.68 -0.25 -8.34
C ARG A 61 -17.60 -1.08 -7.67
N SER A 62 -17.32 -2.22 -8.27
CA SER A 62 -16.32 -3.19 -7.82
C SER A 62 -15.54 -3.68 -9.03
N LEU A 63 -14.21 -3.69 -8.93
CA LEU A 63 -13.33 -4.37 -9.87
C LEU A 63 -12.91 -5.71 -9.23
N GLN A 64 -13.36 -6.82 -9.80
CA GLN A 64 -13.15 -8.17 -9.27
C GLN A 64 -13.34 -9.23 -10.37
N GLY A 65 -12.73 -10.40 -10.18
CA GLY A 65 -12.83 -11.52 -11.12
C GLY A 65 -11.47 -11.94 -11.67
N GLU A 66 -11.42 -13.09 -12.33
CA GLU A 66 -10.16 -13.70 -12.77
C GLU A 66 -9.44 -12.90 -13.85
N SER A 67 -10.18 -12.28 -14.78
CA SER A 67 -9.61 -11.47 -15.85
C SER A 67 -8.94 -10.21 -15.32
N THR A 68 -9.36 -9.73 -14.13
CA THR A 68 -8.71 -8.60 -13.47
C THR A 68 -7.27 -8.88 -13.08
N ARG A 69 -6.88 -10.13 -12.83
CA ARG A 69 -5.56 -10.51 -12.28
C ARG A 69 -5.25 -9.90 -10.91
N LEU A 70 -6.26 -9.40 -10.18
CA LEU A 70 -6.06 -8.94 -8.80
C LEU A 70 -5.68 -10.13 -7.91
N SER A 71 -4.65 -9.96 -7.10
CA SER A 71 -4.13 -11.03 -6.24
C SER A 71 -3.48 -10.40 -5.01
N ASP A 72 -4.21 -10.43 -3.89
CA ASP A 72 -3.77 -9.85 -2.62
C ASP A 72 -3.39 -8.37 -2.78
N VAL A 73 -4.40 -7.52 -2.98
CA VAL A 73 -4.21 -6.10 -3.29
C VAL A 73 -3.69 -5.35 -2.06
N HIS A 74 -2.40 -5.00 -2.07
CA HIS A 74 -1.71 -4.35 -0.94
C HIS A 74 -1.48 -2.85 -1.12
N GLY A 75 -1.76 -2.33 -2.31
CA GLY A 75 -1.50 -0.94 -2.64
C GLY A 75 -2.38 -0.46 -3.77
N ILE A 76 -2.80 0.80 -3.66
CA ILE A 76 -3.57 1.49 -4.69
C ILE A 76 -2.99 2.88 -4.92
N ALA A 77 -2.74 3.22 -6.17
CA ALA A 77 -2.57 4.60 -6.61
C ALA A 77 -3.54 4.94 -7.73
N ILE A 78 -3.92 6.21 -7.83
CA ILE A 78 -4.72 6.72 -8.93
C ILE A 78 -3.96 7.85 -9.62
N ASP A 79 -4.16 7.97 -10.92
CA ASP A 79 -3.73 9.10 -11.73
C ASP A 79 -4.99 9.68 -12.41
N PRO A 80 -5.69 10.63 -11.77
CA PRO A 80 -6.89 11.24 -12.33
C PRO A 80 -6.62 11.93 -13.67
N LYS A 81 -5.44 12.55 -13.83
CA LYS A 81 -5.05 13.27 -15.05
C LYS A 81 -5.00 12.32 -16.24
N ASN A 82 -4.42 11.14 -16.08
CA ASN A 82 -4.34 10.12 -17.12
C ASN A 82 -5.49 9.10 -17.07
N LYS A 83 -6.42 9.23 -16.12
CA LYS A 83 -7.56 8.33 -15.89
C LYS A 83 -7.11 6.88 -15.66
N LEU A 84 -6.10 6.67 -14.83
CA LEU A 84 -5.54 5.35 -14.52
C LEU A 84 -5.68 4.99 -13.05
N LEU A 85 -5.90 3.70 -12.81
CA LEU A 85 -5.85 3.04 -11.50
C LEU A 85 -4.68 2.05 -11.52
N TYR A 86 -3.87 2.05 -10.46
CA TYR A 86 -2.74 1.13 -10.27
C TYR A 86 -2.98 0.29 -9.02
N THR A 87 -2.70 -1.01 -9.09
CA THR A 87 -2.73 -1.92 -7.93
C THR A 87 -1.42 -2.68 -7.80
N THR A 88 -0.90 -2.85 -6.58
CA THR A 88 0.12 -3.86 -6.30
C THR A 88 -0.55 -5.19 -5.98
N ASN A 89 0.01 -6.27 -6.49
CA ASN A 89 -0.40 -7.65 -6.21
C ASN A 89 0.81 -8.43 -5.71
N TRP A 90 0.64 -9.21 -4.64
CA TRP A 90 1.73 -10.03 -4.08
C TRP A 90 1.97 -11.33 -4.85
N GLY A 91 1.04 -11.74 -5.72
CA GLY A 91 1.19 -12.92 -6.56
C GLY A 91 0.67 -14.22 -5.93
N HIS A 92 -0.03 -14.14 -4.79
CA HIS A 92 -0.79 -15.25 -4.22
C HIS A 92 -2.14 -15.33 -4.94
N VAL A 93 -2.20 -15.99 -6.09
CA VAL A 93 -3.38 -15.98 -6.96
C VAL A 93 -4.25 -17.19 -6.68
N SER A 94 -5.55 -16.97 -6.52
CA SER A 94 -6.54 -18.04 -6.40
C SER A 94 -7.90 -17.54 -6.86
N ASP A 95 -8.62 -18.33 -7.63
CA ASP A 95 -10.06 -18.13 -7.80
C ASP A 95 -10.75 -18.59 -6.52
N TYR A 96 -11.25 -17.64 -5.75
CA TYR A 96 -11.92 -17.89 -4.48
C TYR A 96 -13.22 -18.69 -4.64
N ARG A 97 -13.72 -18.88 -5.87
CA ARG A 97 -14.91 -19.66 -6.20
C ARG A 97 -14.58 -21.08 -6.67
N MET A 98 -13.32 -21.38 -6.99
CA MET A 98 -12.89 -22.68 -7.51
C MET A 98 -11.78 -23.28 -6.65
N VAL A 99 -12.06 -24.43 -6.03
CA VAL A 99 -11.11 -25.17 -5.20
C VAL A 99 -9.91 -25.61 -6.04
N GLY A 100 -8.70 -25.46 -5.48
CA GLY A 100 -7.45 -25.96 -6.10
C GLY A 100 -6.83 -25.05 -7.17
N THR A 101 -7.29 -23.81 -7.31
CA THR A 101 -6.76 -22.83 -8.29
C THR A 101 -5.59 -22.00 -7.78
N GLY A 102 -5.16 -22.25 -6.53
CA GLY A 102 -4.06 -21.54 -5.87
C GLY A 102 -2.73 -21.71 -6.62
N ARG A 103 -2.07 -20.60 -6.91
CA ARG A 103 -0.76 -20.55 -7.56
C ARG A 103 0.03 -19.34 -7.10
N ILE A 104 1.35 -19.45 -7.19
CA ILE A 104 2.28 -18.36 -6.91
C ILE A 104 2.74 -17.79 -8.24
N GLU A 105 2.45 -16.52 -8.48
CA GLU A 105 2.98 -15.71 -9.57
C GLU A 105 3.99 -14.70 -9.01
N ASP A 106 4.84 -14.12 -9.87
CA ASP A 106 5.67 -12.99 -9.47
C ASP A 106 4.79 -11.83 -8.97
N PRO A 107 5.23 -11.04 -7.99
CA PRO A 107 4.53 -9.82 -7.62
C PRO A 107 4.41 -8.88 -8.81
N SER A 108 3.31 -8.13 -8.87
CA SER A 108 3.00 -7.31 -10.04
C SER A 108 2.40 -5.96 -9.68
N ILE A 109 2.50 -5.03 -10.62
CA ILE A 109 1.69 -3.81 -10.66
C ILE A 109 0.74 -3.93 -11.85
N SER A 110 -0.55 -3.92 -11.59
CA SER A 110 -1.58 -3.95 -12.64
C SER A 110 -2.18 -2.57 -12.82
N VAL A 111 -2.38 -2.17 -14.08
CA VAL A 111 -2.90 -0.83 -14.43
C VAL A 111 -4.22 -0.96 -15.17
N TYR A 112 -5.24 -0.21 -14.75
CA TYR A 112 -6.60 -0.26 -15.28
C TYR A 112 -7.07 1.16 -15.67
N PRO A 113 -8.15 1.28 -16.46
CA PRO A 113 -8.90 2.53 -16.49
C PRO A 113 -9.39 2.91 -15.09
N LEU A 114 -9.38 4.19 -14.73
CA LEU A 114 -9.81 4.67 -13.41
C LEU A 114 -11.30 4.35 -13.10
N ASN A 115 -12.12 4.19 -14.14
CA ASN A 115 -13.51 3.79 -14.05
C ASN A 115 -13.73 2.28 -14.24
N ALA A 116 -12.68 1.45 -14.17
CA ALA A 116 -12.80 0.01 -14.32
C ALA A 116 -13.79 -0.59 -13.31
N GLU A 117 -14.54 -1.58 -13.76
CA GLU A 117 -15.56 -2.30 -13.00
C GLU A 117 -15.72 -3.73 -13.52
N GLY A 118 -16.38 -4.58 -12.74
CA GLY A 118 -16.58 -5.99 -13.07
C GLY A 118 -15.24 -6.71 -13.27
N ASP A 119 -15.21 -7.62 -14.24
CA ASP A 119 -14.04 -8.43 -14.58
C ASP A 119 -13.17 -7.79 -15.68
N THR A 120 -12.82 -6.52 -15.50
CA THR A 120 -12.03 -5.77 -16.49
C THR A 120 -10.55 -6.15 -16.42
N SER A 121 -9.98 -6.62 -17.55
CA SER A 121 -8.54 -6.88 -17.66
C SER A 121 -7.68 -5.62 -17.50
N PRO A 122 -6.45 -5.74 -16.96
CA PRO A 122 -5.52 -4.63 -16.91
C PRO A 122 -5.11 -4.18 -18.31
N LEU A 123 -4.94 -2.87 -18.49
CA LEU A 123 -4.36 -2.25 -19.69
C LEU A 123 -2.91 -2.70 -19.89
N ARG A 124 -2.18 -2.88 -18.78
CA ARG A 124 -0.81 -3.36 -18.74
C ARG A 124 -0.45 -3.84 -17.34
N THR A 125 0.59 -4.64 -17.28
CA THR A 125 1.15 -5.18 -16.04
C THR A 125 2.66 -5.00 -16.06
N ILE A 126 3.23 -4.60 -14.92
CA ILE A 126 4.67 -4.60 -14.65
C ILE A 126 4.92 -5.80 -13.74
N GLN A 127 5.69 -6.78 -14.19
CA GLN A 127 5.87 -8.06 -13.49
C GLN A 127 7.15 -8.75 -13.97
N GLY A 128 7.79 -9.49 -13.06
CA GLY A 128 8.94 -10.34 -13.36
C GLY A 128 10.19 -9.94 -12.59
N PRO A 129 11.26 -10.76 -12.67
CA PRO A 129 12.42 -10.64 -11.80
C PRO A 129 13.23 -9.35 -11.98
N LYS A 130 13.20 -8.71 -13.16
CA LYS A 130 13.92 -7.43 -13.38
C LYS A 130 13.28 -6.28 -12.60
N THR A 131 12.01 -6.41 -12.22
CA THR A 131 11.31 -5.37 -11.45
C THR A 131 11.87 -5.20 -10.04
N GLN A 132 12.56 -6.23 -9.51
CA GLN A 132 13.07 -6.24 -8.12
C GLN A 132 11.98 -6.09 -7.04
N MET A 133 10.71 -6.27 -7.42
CA MET A 133 9.60 -6.26 -6.46
C MET A 133 9.72 -7.47 -5.54
N ASP A 134 9.66 -7.20 -4.24
CA ASP A 134 9.72 -8.16 -3.16
C ASP A 134 8.82 -7.68 -2.03
N TRP A 135 7.60 -8.22 -2.04
CA TRP A 135 6.44 -7.76 -1.26
C TRP A 135 6.18 -6.26 -1.47
N PRO A 136 5.80 -5.85 -2.69
CA PRO A 136 5.51 -4.45 -2.95
C PRO A 136 4.21 -4.06 -2.24
N ALA A 137 4.23 -2.93 -1.54
CA ALA A 137 3.13 -2.46 -0.70
C ALA A 137 2.43 -1.26 -1.37
N GLN A 138 2.08 -0.23 -0.59
CA GLN A 138 1.44 0.96 -1.10
C GLN A 138 2.37 1.73 -2.08
N MET A 139 1.74 2.36 -3.07
CA MET A 139 2.42 3.12 -4.12
C MET A 139 1.82 4.52 -4.25
N THR A 140 2.53 5.41 -4.93
CA THR A 140 2.04 6.73 -5.30
C THR A 140 2.65 7.17 -6.62
N ILE A 141 1.88 7.90 -7.43
CA ILE A 141 2.36 8.46 -8.69
C ILE A 141 2.59 9.96 -8.52
N ASP A 142 3.73 10.43 -9.01
CA ASP A 142 3.98 11.86 -9.17
C ASP A 142 3.27 12.35 -10.45
N PRO A 143 2.23 13.20 -10.34
CA PRO A 143 1.47 13.66 -11.49
C PRO A 143 2.25 14.62 -12.41
N GLU A 144 3.35 15.20 -11.93
CA GLU A 144 4.20 16.08 -12.73
C GLU A 144 5.15 15.27 -13.62
N THR A 145 5.80 14.25 -13.06
CA THR A 145 6.85 13.49 -13.76
C THR A 145 6.36 12.15 -14.33
N GLY A 146 5.23 11.64 -13.85
CA GLY A 146 4.74 10.30 -14.13
C GLY A 146 5.62 9.19 -13.52
N ASP A 147 6.46 9.51 -12.54
CA ASP A 147 7.21 8.50 -11.78
C ASP A 147 6.26 7.81 -10.78
N LEU A 148 6.27 6.48 -10.77
CA LEU A 148 5.52 5.63 -9.85
C LEU A 148 6.47 5.13 -8.77
N TYR A 149 6.28 5.61 -7.54
CA TYR A 149 7.06 5.20 -6.38
C TYR A 149 6.34 4.05 -5.68
N VAL A 150 7.08 2.99 -5.36
CA VAL A 150 6.55 1.75 -4.79
C VAL A 150 7.34 1.43 -3.54
N ALA A 151 6.64 1.36 -2.40
CA ALA A 151 7.22 0.80 -1.18
C ALA A 151 7.49 -0.69 -1.42
N ASN A 152 8.71 -1.14 -1.16
CA ASN A 152 9.14 -2.53 -1.39
C ASN A 152 9.55 -3.13 -0.05
N ASP A 153 8.59 -3.79 0.60
CA ASP A 153 8.64 -4.12 2.03
C ASP A 153 9.86 -5.01 2.37
N ILE A 154 9.84 -6.26 1.90
CA ILE A 154 10.92 -7.22 2.16
C ILE A 154 12.20 -6.83 1.41
N GLY A 155 12.06 -6.16 0.27
CA GLY A 155 13.20 -5.59 -0.43
C GLY A 155 13.95 -4.48 0.33
N HIS A 156 13.40 -3.95 1.43
CA HIS A 156 13.92 -2.83 2.21
C HIS A 156 14.30 -1.63 1.33
N SER A 157 13.44 -1.30 0.37
CA SER A 157 13.73 -0.27 -0.64
C SER A 157 12.49 0.49 -1.08
N VAL A 158 12.70 1.60 -1.78
CA VAL A 158 11.69 2.18 -2.66
C VAL A 158 12.12 1.97 -4.10
N LEU A 159 11.23 1.41 -4.91
CA LEU A 159 11.42 1.23 -6.33
C LEU A 159 10.72 2.36 -7.07
N VAL A 160 11.35 2.90 -8.11
CA VAL A 160 10.76 3.95 -8.95
C VAL A 160 10.65 3.47 -10.38
N PHE A 161 9.41 3.35 -10.87
CA PHE A 161 9.09 3.04 -12.26
C PHE A 161 8.56 4.29 -12.98
N LYS A 162 8.36 4.22 -14.29
CA LYS A 162 7.41 5.12 -14.95
C LYS A 162 6.01 4.54 -14.87
N GLY A 163 5.01 5.40 -14.70
CA GLY A 163 3.61 5.02 -14.78
C GLY A 163 3.22 4.39 -16.12
N THR A 164 4.02 4.56 -17.18
CA THR A 164 3.85 3.98 -18.52
C THR A 164 4.59 2.66 -18.73
N ASP A 165 5.37 2.19 -17.74
CA ASP A 165 6.15 0.95 -17.87
C ASP A 165 5.24 -0.28 -18.05
N GLN A 166 5.76 -1.30 -18.73
CA GLN A 166 5.07 -2.55 -19.02
C GLN A 166 6.05 -3.72 -19.10
N GLY A 167 5.63 -4.87 -18.59
CA GLY A 167 6.37 -6.12 -18.63
C GLY A 167 7.48 -6.19 -17.58
N ASN A 168 8.49 -7.01 -17.87
CA ASN A 168 9.62 -7.27 -17.00
C ASN A 168 10.72 -6.21 -17.18
N VAL A 169 10.52 -5.04 -16.59
CA VAL A 169 11.44 -3.88 -16.68
C VAL A 169 12.13 -3.61 -15.35
N ALA A 170 13.33 -3.03 -15.42
CA ALA A 170 14.04 -2.58 -14.22
C ALA A 170 13.50 -1.23 -13.71
N PRO A 171 13.49 -1.00 -12.38
CA PRO A 171 13.23 0.33 -11.84
C PRO A 171 14.24 1.35 -12.39
N ARG A 172 13.79 2.57 -12.63
CA ARG A 172 14.64 3.70 -13.05
C ARG A 172 15.54 4.19 -11.93
N ARG A 173 15.08 4.04 -10.68
CA ARG A 173 15.80 4.39 -9.46
C ARG A 173 15.47 3.37 -8.38
N VAL A 174 16.44 3.13 -7.51
CA VAL A 174 16.29 2.23 -6.37
C VAL A 174 16.88 2.91 -5.15
N ILE A 175 16.02 3.34 -4.24
CA ILE A 175 16.44 3.92 -2.96
C ILE A 175 16.64 2.75 -2.00
N LYS A 176 17.89 2.38 -1.74
CA LYS A 176 18.25 1.21 -0.92
C LYS A 176 19.64 1.36 -0.33
N GLY A 177 19.83 0.76 0.84
CA GLY A 177 21.13 0.65 1.50
C GLY A 177 21.07 1.15 2.94
N ASN A 178 22.15 0.92 3.68
CA ASN A 178 22.19 1.22 5.12
C ASN A 178 22.05 2.71 5.47
N ARG A 179 22.38 3.64 4.56
CA ARG A 179 22.25 5.08 4.80
C ARG A 179 20.82 5.57 4.66
N THR A 180 19.97 4.82 3.96
CA THR A 180 18.57 5.23 3.76
C THR A 180 17.75 5.11 5.03
N GLY A 181 18.10 4.18 5.92
CA GLY A 181 17.30 3.89 7.12
C GLY A 181 16.01 3.11 6.82
N LEU A 182 15.74 2.76 5.56
CA LEU A 182 14.55 2.02 5.16
C LEU A 182 14.54 0.64 5.78
N MET A 183 13.43 0.30 6.44
CA MET A 183 13.21 -1.03 7.01
C MET A 183 11.74 -1.41 6.95
N ASN A 184 11.40 -2.35 6.05
CA ASN A 184 10.02 -2.76 5.79
C ASN A 184 9.12 -1.56 5.43
N PRO A 185 9.45 -0.81 4.35
CA PRO A 185 8.63 0.32 3.93
C PRO A 185 7.23 -0.18 3.53
N SER A 186 6.21 0.41 4.14
CA SER A 186 4.80 0.03 3.95
C SER A 186 4.01 1.05 3.13
N GLY A 187 4.51 2.28 3.02
CA GLY A 187 3.82 3.37 2.36
C GLY A 187 4.75 4.46 1.85
N VAL A 188 4.33 5.10 0.76
CA VAL A 188 5.03 6.22 0.12
C VAL A 188 4.04 7.33 -0.24
N PHE A 189 4.49 8.57 -0.15
CA PHE A 189 3.71 9.74 -0.53
C PHE A 189 4.61 10.81 -1.19
N VAL A 190 4.17 11.37 -2.31
CA VAL A 190 4.88 12.43 -3.02
C VAL A 190 4.35 13.80 -2.59
N ASP A 191 5.23 14.60 -1.99
CA ASP A 191 4.98 16.02 -1.77
C ASP A 191 5.57 16.82 -2.93
N SER A 192 4.72 17.06 -3.94
CA SER A 192 5.10 17.81 -5.15
C SER A 192 5.48 19.26 -4.85
N LYS A 193 4.99 19.84 -3.74
CA LYS A 193 5.26 21.23 -3.38
C LYS A 193 6.67 21.40 -2.84
N ASN A 194 7.08 20.52 -1.94
CA ASN A 194 8.42 20.56 -1.33
C ASN A 194 9.46 19.74 -2.11
N LYS A 195 9.05 19.01 -3.16
CA LYS A 195 9.88 18.07 -3.93
C LYS A 195 10.49 17.01 -3.02
N GLU A 196 9.63 16.37 -2.25
CA GLU A 196 9.99 15.36 -1.26
C GLU A 196 9.20 14.07 -1.45
N LEU A 197 9.86 12.96 -1.13
CA LEU A 197 9.25 11.64 -1.01
C LEU A 197 9.21 11.26 0.47
N TRP A 198 8.01 11.01 0.99
CA TRP A 198 7.79 10.50 2.33
C TRP A 198 7.63 8.98 2.30
N VAL A 199 8.27 8.29 3.23
CA VAL A 199 8.25 6.82 3.33
C VAL A 199 7.93 6.41 4.75
N SER A 200 6.90 5.59 4.96
CA SER A 200 6.59 5.00 6.27
C SER A 200 7.24 3.62 6.39
N ASN A 201 7.99 3.40 7.47
CA ASN A 201 8.71 2.17 7.73
C ASN A 201 8.07 1.40 8.89
N PHE A 202 7.51 0.24 8.57
CA PHE A 202 6.93 -0.65 9.57
C PHE A 202 8.00 -1.24 10.49
N GLY A 203 9.14 -1.65 9.93
CA GLY A 203 10.12 -2.48 10.62
C GLY A 203 10.91 -1.77 11.72
N ASN A 204 11.02 -0.43 11.66
CA ASN A 204 11.74 0.39 12.63
C ASN A 204 10.92 1.55 13.24
N SER A 205 9.60 1.59 12.97
CA SER A 205 8.66 2.59 13.48
C SER A 205 9.10 4.04 13.20
N SER A 206 9.42 4.31 11.92
CA SER A 206 9.84 5.63 11.47
C SER A 206 9.09 6.10 10.23
N ALA A 207 9.11 7.40 9.98
CA ALA A 207 8.83 7.99 8.69
C ALA A 207 10.06 8.76 8.21
N ASP A 208 10.58 8.39 7.05
CA ASP A 208 11.76 9.00 6.45
C ASP A 208 11.33 9.90 5.28
N VAL A 209 12.05 11.01 5.10
CA VAL A 209 11.82 11.95 4.00
C VAL A 209 13.06 12.03 3.14
N PHE A 210 12.90 11.84 1.83
CA PHE A 210 13.98 11.92 0.85
C PHE A 210 13.71 13.06 -0.13
N PRO A 211 14.75 13.58 -0.81
CA PRO A 211 14.54 14.37 -2.03
C PRO A 211 13.71 13.55 -3.03
N LEU A 212 12.80 14.17 -3.76
CA LEU A 212 11.96 13.46 -4.73
C LEU A 212 12.79 12.78 -5.84
N ASN A 213 13.95 13.34 -6.16
CA ASN A 213 14.92 12.77 -7.11
C ASN A 213 15.91 11.78 -6.49
N ALA A 214 15.72 11.34 -5.24
CA ALA A 214 16.61 10.39 -4.56
C ALA A 214 16.82 9.10 -5.36
N ASP A 215 18.05 8.59 -5.30
CA ASP A 215 18.47 7.33 -5.92
C ASP A 215 19.67 6.75 -5.17
N GLY A 216 19.76 5.43 -5.10
CA GLY A 216 20.82 4.70 -4.41
C GLY A 216 20.79 4.80 -2.89
N ASN A 217 21.98 4.69 -2.28
CA ASN A 217 22.18 4.67 -0.83
C ASN A 217 22.33 6.08 -0.24
N VAL A 218 21.24 6.84 -0.28
CA VAL A 218 21.18 8.24 0.20
C VAL A 218 20.58 8.35 1.59
N ALA A 219 21.05 9.30 2.39
CA ALA A 219 20.45 9.58 3.70
C ALA A 219 19.13 10.36 3.55
N PRO A 220 18.14 10.14 4.43
CA PRO A 220 16.94 10.97 4.45
C PRO A 220 17.28 12.40 4.85
N LEU A 221 16.53 13.37 4.31
CA LEU A 221 16.51 14.76 4.75
C LEU A 221 16.09 14.86 6.21
N ARG A 222 15.11 14.03 6.60
CA ARG A 222 14.47 14.03 7.91
C ARG A 222 13.97 12.64 8.26
N THR A 223 14.02 12.31 9.54
CA THR A 223 13.43 11.09 10.09
C THR A 223 12.55 11.45 11.28
N ILE A 224 11.30 11.03 11.24
CA ILE A 224 10.34 11.13 12.36
C ILE A 224 10.25 9.74 13.00
N ARG A 225 10.38 9.66 14.32
CA ARG A 225 10.25 8.40 15.07
C ARG A 225 9.43 8.61 16.32
N SER A 226 8.68 7.58 16.69
CA SER A 226 7.97 7.52 17.98
C SER A 226 8.89 7.14 19.15
N ALA A 227 10.12 6.68 18.88
CA ALA A 227 11.11 6.31 19.89
C ALA A 227 12.56 6.53 19.39
N PRO A 228 13.56 6.63 20.28
CA PRO A 228 14.98 6.68 19.92
C PRO A 228 15.43 5.49 19.05
N SER A 229 16.48 5.67 18.24
CA SER A 229 16.89 4.69 17.22
C SER A 229 17.33 3.32 17.75
N ASN A 230 17.79 3.28 18.99
CA ASN A 230 18.19 2.06 19.70
C ASN A 230 17.03 1.37 20.43
N LYS A 231 15.81 1.93 20.38
CA LYS A 231 14.62 1.33 20.96
C LYS A 231 13.94 0.49 19.89
N VAL A 232 13.91 -0.81 20.14
CA VAL A 232 13.15 -1.77 19.32
C VAL A 232 11.72 -1.76 19.86
N SER A 233 10.75 -1.42 19.01
CA SER A 233 9.34 -1.68 19.34
C SER A 233 9.20 -3.16 19.66
N LEU A 234 8.35 -3.54 20.61
CA LEU A 234 8.15 -4.95 20.95
C LEU A 234 7.57 -5.76 19.77
N LYS A 235 7.28 -5.11 18.63
CA LYS A 235 6.74 -5.69 17.38
C LYS A 235 5.55 -6.60 17.64
N PHE A 236 4.80 -6.34 18.72
CA PHE A 236 3.55 -7.02 18.95
C PHE A 236 2.61 -6.64 17.80
N GLY A 237 2.40 -7.60 16.89
CA GLY A 237 1.17 -7.68 16.14
C GLY A 237 -0.01 -7.82 17.12
N LYS A 238 -1.22 -7.88 16.56
CA LYS A 238 -2.46 -8.07 17.32
C LYS A 238 -2.27 -9.21 18.35
N VAL A 239 -2.19 -8.89 19.64
CA VAL A 239 -1.98 -9.89 20.69
C VAL A 239 -3.30 -10.66 20.84
N GLU A 240 -3.37 -11.85 20.24
CA GLU A 240 -4.58 -12.69 20.30
C GLU A 240 -4.62 -13.58 21.56
N ALA A 241 -3.50 -13.71 22.28
CA ALA A 241 -3.42 -14.42 23.56
C ALA A 241 -2.33 -13.84 24.47
N LEU A 242 -2.60 -13.84 25.79
CA LEU A 242 -1.66 -13.51 26.85
C LEU A 242 -1.78 -14.59 27.94
N ALA A 243 -0.65 -15.07 28.46
CA ALA A 243 -0.63 -15.90 29.66
C ALA A 243 0.30 -15.27 30.71
N TYR A 244 -0.06 -15.40 31.98
CA TYR A 244 0.77 -14.98 33.11
C TYR A 244 1.18 -16.22 33.91
N ASP A 245 2.47 -16.44 34.06
CA ASP A 245 3.06 -17.48 34.91
C ASP A 245 3.42 -16.87 36.27
N GLU A 246 2.54 -17.06 37.25
CA GLU A 246 2.71 -16.54 38.62
C GLU A 246 3.92 -17.16 39.34
N GLY A 247 4.31 -18.40 38.98
CA GLY A 247 5.46 -19.07 39.60
C GLY A 247 6.81 -18.53 39.14
N ARG A 248 6.84 -17.82 38.00
CA ARG A 248 8.04 -17.18 37.43
C ARG A 248 7.96 -15.66 37.35
N ASP A 249 6.81 -15.08 37.71
CA ASP A 249 6.50 -13.64 37.54
C ASP A 249 6.74 -13.17 36.09
N GLN A 250 6.17 -13.89 35.12
CA GLN A 250 6.40 -13.65 33.69
C GLN A 250 5.10 -13.58 32.89
N VAL A 251 5.05 -12.65 31.93
CA VAL A 251 4.01 -12.56 30.91
C VAL A 251 4.51 -13.21 29.63
N TRP A 252 3.76 -14.19 29.14
CA TRP A 252 4.04 -14.93 27.92
C TRP A 252 3.13 -14.45 26.81
N VAL A 253 3.73 -14.14 25.67
CA VAL A 253 3.04 -13.72 24.46
C VAL A 253 3.54 -14.59 23.32
N PRO A 254 2.67 -15.38 22.65
CA PRO A 254 3.06 -16.08 21.45
C PRO A 254 3.33 -15.06 20.32
N ASN A 255 4.45 -15.21 19.64
CA ASN A 255 4.73 -14.54 18.38
C ASN A 255 4.25 -15.40 17.21
#